data_AF-A0A914QHS5-F1
#
_entry.id   AF-A0A914QHS5-F1
#
_cell.length_a   1.000
_cell.length_b   1.000
_cell.length_c   1.000
_cell.angle_alpha   90.00
_cell.angle_beta   90.00
_cell.angle_gamma   90.00
#
_symmetry.space_group_name_H-M   'P 1'
#
loop_
_entity.id
_entity.type
_entity.pdbx_description
1 polymer ?
#
loop_
_entity_poly.entity_id
_entity_poly.type
_entity_poly.pdbx_seq_one_letter_code
_entity_poly.pdbx_strand_id
1 'polypeptide(L)'
;MKVLKMFAAEAAIVKVRNISTTSESKILHTNLQNGCNEILHPLILGCSTKTPKLVQISLQAIQRALQFGIVNDTSAPIIVRELSNLTDAECEELKVLQTITLFVSADSLVTGSALSKCIVIAIKLNFSKDPSVINAASAAVRQLFSCTFERVVQEDGIKSLPVIQFPLSPTDDLNTITQTTDSKMGVCADDSFQLLKDLMSLIRRQATSWLIGVKRFTMTLALELLESILKNYPSVFFRHIEHAIVLRDIVCPQLLYILTGKKQSDSPVDKVYEKPPFPVLMRCLRIGLAMVKNYHEIIEYHAETFIQFVLQLLASRQAEWQSAAALEVIHKIVGQPELLRWLCATFHFRPNSPKLIELIVRGITNYNCRALRKAVDDEPLEITDQNQPGFLCGETFIPIHENVSAKRWILLDWLEKHEAGAIPSGYCISLAYACLIDVTHSIYAVVEEINSPTKQPATRQDEIELHQKVSIEVFQCAASSLLHGLVQLLVSRYCNF
;
A
#
# COMPACT_ATOMS: atom_id res chain seq x y z
N MET A 1 22.53 5.80 -45.43
CA MET A 1 22.29 5.53 -43.98
C MET A 1 23.55 5.10 -43.22
N LYS A 2 24.34 4.09 -43.67
CA LYS A 2 25.61 3.70 -43.00
C LYS A 2 26.63 4.85 -42.91
N VAL A 3 26.78 5.60 -44.01
CA VAL A 3 27.69 6.77 -44.09
C VAL A 3 27.30 7.88 -43.09
N LEU A 4 26.01 8.18 -42.97
CA LEU A 4 25.51 9.21 -42.03
C LEU A 4 25.81 8.85 -40.56
N LYS A 5 25.75 7.56 -40.20
CA LYS A 5 26.06 7.07 -38.85
C LYS A 5 27.55 7.15 -38.52
N MET A 6 28.41 6.92 -39.52
CA MET A 6 29.86 7.05 -39.38
C MET A 6 30.27 8.50 -39.12
N PHE A 7 29.75 9.46 -39.90
CA PHE A 7 30.02 10.88 -39.69
C PHE A 7 29.56 11.38 -38.32
N ALA A 8 28.41 10.91 -37.82
CA ALA A 8 27.94 11.26 -36.49
C ALA A 8 28.88 10.75 -35.38
N ALA A 9 29.44 9.55 -35.52
CA ALA A 9 30.38 8.98 -34.55
C ALA A 9 31.72 9.73 -34.57
N GLU A 10 32.26 10.04 -35.74
CA GLU A 10 33.50 10.83 -35.88
C GLU A 10 33.35 12.24 -35.30
N ALA A 11 32.22 12.91 -35.59
CA ALA A 11 31.93 14.23 -35.05
C ALA A 11 31.86 14.22 -33.52
N ALA A 12 31.20 13.21 -32.93
CA ALA A 12 31.14 13.07 -31.47
C ALA A 12 32.52 12.84 -30.85
N ILE A 13 33.39 12.03 -31.47
CA ILE A 13 34.76 11.81 -31.00
C ILE A 13 35.56 13.12 -31.02
N VAL A 14 35.47 13.89 -32.11
CA VAL A 14 36.13 15.19 -32.23
C VAL A 14 35.63 16.14 -31.14
N LYS A 15 34.33 16.17 -30.87
CA LYS A 15 33.75 17.02 -29.82
C LYS A 15 34.25 16.65 -28.43
N VAL A 16 34.27 15.36 -28.08
CA VAL A 16 34.82 14.88 -26.80
C VAL A 16 36.30 15.22 -26.67
N ARG A 17 37.09 15.06 -27.74
CA ARG A 17 38.51 15.43 -27.75
C ARG A 17 38.71 16.95 -27.56
N ASN A 18 37.90 17.77 -28.22
CA ASN A 18 37.97 19.23 -28.06
C ASN A 18 37.58 19.66 -26.65
N ILE A 19 36.53 19.07 -26.07
CA ILE A 19 36.11 19.34 -24.69
C ILE A 19 37.20 18.92 -23.71
N SER A 20 37.77 17.73 -23.86
CA SER A 20 38.83 17.23 -22.95
C SER A 20 40.13 18.03 -23.04
N THR A 21 40.48 18.57 -24.21
CA THR A 21 41.69 19.39 -24.39
C THR A 21 41.52 20.84 -23.95
N THR A 22 40.32 21.38 -24.04
CA THR A 22 40.03 22.78 -23.70
C THR A 22 39.61 22.98 -22.23
N SER A 23 39.12 21.92 -21.58
CA SER A 23 38.54 22.05 -20.23
C SER A 23 39.55 21.74 -19.13
N GLU A 24 39.60 22.60 -18.11
CA GLU A 24 40.23 22.28 -16.82
C GLU A 24 39.39 21.26 -16.03
N SER A 25 40.02 20.50 -15.12
CA SER A 25 39.39 19.38 -14.41
C SER A 25 38.09 19.73 -13.66
N LYS A 26 37.89 20.99 -13.25
CA LYS A 26 36.68 21.42 -12.54
C LYS A 26 35.50 21.76 -13.47
N ILE A 27 35.78 22.11 -14.74
CA ILE A 27 34.77 22.58 -15.71
C ILE A 27 34.43 21.47 -16.73
N LEU A 28 35.26 20.43 -16.81
CA LEU A 28 35.09 19.30 -17.73
C LEU A 28 33.69 18.68 -17.66
N HIS A 29 33.15 18.47 -16.45
CA HIS A 29 31.82 17.88 -16.26
C HIS A 29 30.71 18.74 -16.88
N THR A 30 30.69 20.04 -16.58
CA THR A 30 29.72 21.00 -17.13
C THR A 30 29.84 21.12 -18.65
N ASN A 31 31.07 21.14 -19.19
CA ASN A 31 31.28 21.21 -20.63
C ASN A 31 30.81 19.93 -21.36
N LEU A 32 30.97 18.76 -20.74
CA LEU A 32 30.42 17.51 -21.26
C LEU A 32 28.89 17.50 -21.20
N GLN A 33 28.26 18.02 -20.14
CA GLN A 33 26.80 18.19 -20.05
C GLN A 33 26.26 19.12 -21.13
N ASN A 34 26.96 20.23 -21.41
CA ASN A 34 26.59 21.18 -22.47
C ASN A 34 26.72 20.56 -23.87
N GLY A 35 27.76 19.73 -24.09
CA GLY A 35 27.97 19.00 -25.33
C GLY A 35 27.15 17.71 -25.48
N CYS A 36 26.35 17.34 -24.46
CA CYS A 36 25.71 16.03 -24.34
C CYS A 36 24.89 15.65 -25.58
N ASN A 37 24.11 16.58 -26.14
CA ASN A 37 23.25 16.31 -27.29
C ASN A 37 24.02 15.77 -28.50
N GLU A 38 25.20 16.34 -28.80
CA GLU A 38 26.06 15.91 -29.90
C GLU A 38 26.76 14.59 -29.59
N ILE A 39 27.20 14.42 -28.34
CA ILE A 39 27.90 13.20 -27.87
C ILE A 39 26.97 11.99 -27.91
N LEU A 40 25.71 12.15 -27.51
CA LEU A 40 24.72 11.07 -27.46
C LEU A 40 24.07 10.79 -28.81
N HIS A 41 24.12 11.73 -29.76
CA HIS A 41 23.50 11.57 -31.08
C HIS A 41 23.87 10.25 -31.81
N PRO A 42 25.16 9.86 -31.95
CA PRO A 42 25.50 8.59 -32.59
C PRO A 42 25.01 7.36 -31.81
N LEU A 43 24.92 7.45 -30.48
CA LEU A 43 24.40 6.36 -29.64
C LEU A 43 22.90 6.18 -29.87
N ILE A 44 22.14 7.28 -29.93
CA ILE A 44 20.71 7.26 -30.26
C ILE A 44 20.49 6.68 -31.67
N LEU A 45 21.29 7.09 -32.66
CA LEU A 45 21.25 6.50 -34.00
C LEU A 45 21.62 5.01 -34.02
N GLY A 46 22.52 4.59 -33.13
CA GLY A 46 22.88 3.20 -32.87
C GLY A 46 21.68 2.41 -32.36
N CYS A 47 20.94 2.94 -31.39
CA CYS A 47 19.67 2.39 -30.93
C CYS A 47 18.65 2.28 -32.09
N SER A 48 18.50 3.32 -32.91
CA SER A 48 17.57 3.31 -34.05
C SER A 48 17.90 2.30 -35.15
N THR A 49 19.08 1.66 -35.13
CA THR A 49 19.40 0.55 -36.03
C THR A 49 18.53 -0.68 -35.78
N LYS A 50 18.01 -0.84 -34.55
CA LYS A 50 17.34 -2.06 -34.07
C LYS A 50 18.18 -3.32 -34.25
N THR A 51 19.50 -3.18 -34.36
CA THR A 51 20.45 -4.29 -34.49
C THR A 51 20.97 -4.63 -33.10
N PRO A 52 20.71 -5.83 -32.55
CA PRO A 52 20.98 -6.18 -31.15
C PRO A 52 22.36 -5.76 -30.64
N LYS A 53 23.42 -6.12 -31.36
CA LYS A 53 24.81 -5.78 -30.99
C LYS A 53 25.08 -4.28 -30.91
N LEU A 54 24.54 -3.48 -31.84
CA LEU A 54 24.72 -2.03 -31.85
C LEU A 54 23.90 -1.36 -30.75
N VAL A 55 22.67 -1.86 -30.52
CA VAL A 55 21.80 -1.39 -29.44
C VAL A 55 22.46 -1.64 -28.09
N GLN A 56 23.01 -2.83 -27.85
CA GLN A 56 23.71 -3.16 -26.61
C GLN A 56 24.88 -2.21 -26.31
N ILE A 57 25.75 -1.98 -27.29
CA ILE A 57 26.89 -1.07 -27.15
C ILE A 57 26.41 0.37 -26.87
N SER A 58 25.38 0.81 -27.62
CA SER A 58 24.84 2.17 -27.49
C SER A 58 24.18 2.39 -26.12
N LEU A 59 23.34 1.46 -25.68
CA LEU A 59 22.69 1.52 -24.37
C LEU A 59 23.70 1.43 -23.23
N GLN A 60 24.75 0.60 -23.36
CA GLN A 60 25.80 0.52 -22.34
C GLN A 60 26.56 1.86 -22.21
N ALA A 61 26.84 2.53 -23.32
CA ALA A 61 27.45 3.86 -23.31
C ALA A 61 26.52 4.92 -22.70
N ILE A 62 25.22 4.89 -23.03
CA ILE A 62 24.20 5.78 -22.43
C ILE A 62 24.11 5.55 -20.91
N GLN A 63 24.08 4.29 -20.47
CA GLN A 63 24.07 3.95 -19.03
C GLN A 63 25.29 4.50 -18.30
N ARG A 64 26.48 4.45 -18.91
CA ARG A 64 27.69 5.06 -18.34
C ARG A 64 27.57 6.58 -18.28
N ALA A 65 27.06 7.22 -19.35
CA ALA A 65 26.84 8.67 -19.36
C ALA A 65 25.87 9.12 -18.26
N LEU A 66 24.83 8.33 -17.97
CA LEU A 66 23.92 8.57 -16.84
C LEU A 66 24.61 8.45 -15.49
N GLN A 67 25.41 7.39 -15.29
CA GLN A 67 26.17 7.19 -14.04
C GLN A 67 27.14 8.34 -13.74
N PHE A 68 27.71 8.95 -14.79
CA PHE A 68 28.58 10.12 -14.66
C PHE A 68 27.81 11.47 -14.63
N GLY A 69 26.48 11.45 -14.68
CA GLY A 69 25.65 12.66 -14.65
C GLY A 69 25.86 13.57 -15.86
N ILE A 70 26.22 13.01 -17.03
CA ILE A 70 26.47 13.78 -18.26
C ILE A 70 25.16 14.12 -18.97
N VAL A 71 24.14 13.27 -18.83
CA VAL A 71 22.85 13.44 -19.51
C VAL A 71 22.09 14.61 -18.91
N ASN A 72 21.64 15.53 -19.77
CA ASN A 72 20.85 16.69 -19.38
C ASN A 72 19.34 16.50 -19.63
N ASP A 73 18.54 17.42 -19.10
CA ASP A 73 17.07 17.38 -19.18
C ASP A 73 16.54 17.47 -20.62
N THR A 74 17.32 18.03 -21.56
CA THR A 74 16.93 18.11 -22.98
C THR A 74 17.14 16.79 -23.73
N SER A 75 18.21 16.07 -23.40
CA SER A 75 18.56 14.76 -23.99
C SER A 75 17.67 13.64 -23.45
N ALA A 76 17.28 13.71 -22.18
CA ALA A 76 16.57 12.64 -21.50
C ALA A 76 15.25 12.23 -22.21
N PRO A 77 14.32 13.15 -22.58
CA PRO A 77 13.11 12.79 -23.32
C PRO A 77 13.38 12.14 -24.69
N ILE A 78 14.46 12.52 -25.36
CA ILE A 78 14.84 11.96 -26.67
C ILE A 78 15.25 10.50 -26.50
N ILE A 79 16.05 10.21 -25.47
CA ILE A 79 16.50 8.85 -25.15
C ILE A 79 15.31 8.00 -24.74
N VAL A 80 14.43 8.50 -23.86
CA VAL A 80 13.21 7.79 -23.44
C VAL A 80 12.31 7.44 -24.63
N ARG A 81 12.14 8.36 -25.59
CA ARG A 81 11.42 8.08 -26.82
C ARG A 81 12.05 6.92 -27.60
N GLU A 82 13.38 6.90 -27.69
CA GLU A 82 14.07 5.82 -28.40
C GLU A 82 14.00 4.47 -27.65
N LEU A 83 14.05 4.48 -26.32
CA LEU A 83 13.81 3.29 -25.50
C LEU A 83 12.40 2.73 -25.71
N SER A 84 11.39 3.59 -25.89
CA SER A 84 10.05 3.16 -26.29
C SER A 84 10.05 2.51 -27.67
N ASN A 85 10.75 3.09 -28.65
CA ASN A 85 10.84 2.52 -30.00
C ASN A 85 11.52 1.14 -30.01
N LEU A 86 12.52 0.93 -29.16
CA LEU A 86 13.19 -0.37 -28.99
C LEU A 86 12.27 -1.39 -28.33
N THR A 87 11.48 -0.97 -27.33
CA THR A 87 10.47 -1.81 -26.67
C THR A 87 9.41 -2.28 -27.67
N ASP A 88 8.86 -1.36 -28.47
CA ASP A 88 7.85 -1.70 -29.49
C ASP A 88 8.45 -2.57 -30.63
N ALA A 89 9.78 -2.60 -30.78
CA ALA A 89 10.50 -3.47 -31.70
C ALA A 89 10.96 -4.81 -31.09
N GLU A 90 10.61 -5.10 -29.82
CA GLU A 90 11.06 -6.29 -29.06
C GLU A 90 12.61 -6.46 -29.10
N CYS A 91 13.37 -5.36 -29.08
CA CYS A 91 14.83 -5.38 -29.25
C CYS A 91 15.56 -5.03 -27.93
N GLU A 92 16.38 -5.96 -27.44
CA GLU A 92 17.20 -5.77 -26.22
C GLU A 92 16.38 -5.31 -24.99
N GLU A 93 15.19 -5.90 -24.80
CA GLU A 93 14.22 -5.49 -23.77
C GLU A 93 14.80 -5.41 -22.36
N LEU A 94 15.63 -6.38 -21.96
CA LEU A 94 16.29 -6.37 -20.66
C LEU A 94 17.23 -5.17 -20.50
N LYS A 95 17.95 -4.80 -21.56
CA LYS A 95 18.87 -3.67 -21.55
C LYS A 95 18.11 -2.35 -21.55
N VAL A 96 17.00 -2.27 -22.27
CA VAL A 96 16.06 -1.14 -22.22
C VAL A 96 15.56 -0.95 -20.79
N LEU A 97 15.09 -2.02 -20.15
CA LEU A 97 14.59 -2.02 -18.78
C LEU A 97 15.63 -1.54 -17.75
N GLN A 98 16.86 -2.05 -17.83
CA GLN A 98 17.97 -1.59 -16.99
C GLN A 98 18.25 -0.10 -17.18
N THR A 99 18.16 0.39 -18.42
CA THR A 99 18.40 1.79 -18.75
C THR A 99 17.32 2.70 -18.15
N ILE A 100 16.04 2.36 -18.30
CA ILE A 100 14.95 3.17 -17.71
C ILE A 100 15.01 3.19 -16.18
N THR A 101 15.41 2.08 -15.56
CA THR A 101 15.53 1.99 -14.10
C THR A 101 16.60 2.95 -13.60
N LEU A 102 17.73 3.05 -14.30
CA LEU A 102 18.78 4.02 -14.00
C LEU A 102 18.33 5.47 -14.22
N PHE A 103 17.58 5.75 -15.29
CA PHE A 103 17.03 7.09 -15.56
C PHE A 103 16.12 7.60 -14.43
N VAL A 104 15.22 6.74 -13.95
CA VAL A 104 14.26 7.14 -12.91
C VAL A 104 14.91 7.12 -11.51
N SER A 105 15.96 6.33 -11.31
CA SER A 105 16.72 6.36 -10.05
C SER A 105 17.70 7.55 -9.98
N ALA A 106 18.05 8.16 -11.12
CA ALA A 106 18.84 9.39 -11.14
C ALA A 106 17.98 10.58 -10.68
N ASP A 107 18.56 11.49 -9.88
CA ASP A 107 17.84 12.62 -9.29
C ASP A 107 17.19 13.51 -10.35
N SER A 108 15.85 13.54 -10.32
CA SER A 108 14.94 14.44 -11.06
C SER A 108 15.20 14.68 -12.55
N LEU A 109 16.03 13.86 -13.22
CA LEU A 109 16.38 14.00 -14.65
C LEU A 109 15.18 13.75 -15.59
N VAL A 110 14.23 12.93 -15.16
CA VAL A 110 13.00 12.61 -15.91
C VAL A 110 11.79 12.95 -15.06
N THR A 111 10.95 13.84 -15.56
CA THR A 111 9.69 14.26 -14.93
C THR A 111 8.55 14.29 -15.96
N GLY A 112 7.31 14.37 -15.49
CA GLY A 112 6.12 14.48 -16.32
C GLY A 112 6.02 13.36 -17.36
N SER A 113 5.80 13.75 -18.62
CA SER A 113 5.58 12.79 -19.71
C SER A 113 6.75 11.83 -19.96
N ALA A 114 7.99 12.21 -19.63
CA ALA A 114 9.15 11.34 -19.77
C ALA A 114 9.16 10.24 -18.70
N LEU A 115 8.86 10.60 -17.45
CA LEU A 115 8.73 9.65 -16.34
C LEU A 115 7.58 8.66 -16.59
N SER A 116 6.41 9.18 -17.01
CA SER A 116 5.27 8.34 -17.39
C SER A 116 5.67 7.30 -18.43
N LYS A 117 6.35 7.70 -19.52
CA LYS A 117 6.80 6.76 -20.57
C LYS A 117 7.74 5.69 -20.03
N CYS A 118 8.65 6.02 -19.13
CA CYS A 118 9.52 5.03 -18.47
C CYS A 118 8.69 3.99 -17.69
N ILE A 119 7.71 4.43 -16.91
CA ILE A 119 6.82 3.54 -16.15
C ILE A 119 5.99 2.67 -17.10
N VAL A 120 5.44 3.25 -18.17
CA VAL A 120 4.67 2.52 -19.19
C VAL A 120 5.53 1.44 -19.87
N ILE A 121 6.80 1.71 -20.18
CA ILE A 121 7.73 0.72 -20.73
C ILE A 121 7.91 -0.44 -19.75
N ALA A 122 8.19 -0.17 -18.47
CA ALA A 122 8.34 -1.21 -17.46
C ALA A 122 7.07 -2.07 -17.31
N ILE A 123 5.89 -1.44 -17.31
CA ILE A 123 4.60 -2.14 -17.26
C ILE A 123 4.39 -3.00 -18.51
N LYS A 124 4.68 -2.49 -19.71
CA LYS A 124 4.59 -3.26 -20.96
C LYS A 124 5.48 -4.51 -20.92
N LEU A 125 6.72 -4.36 -20.48
CA LEU A 125 7.71 -5.44 -20.40
C LEU A 125 7.36 -6.52 -19.35
N ASN A 126 6.54 -6.19 -18.34
CA ASN A 126 5.99 -7.15 -17.38
C ASN A 126 5.08 -8.20 -18.05
N PHE A 127 4.68 -7.95 -19.31
CA PHE A 127 3.92 -8.89 -20.13
C PHE A 127 4.68 -9.31 -21.40
N SER A 128 6.03 -9.28 -21.37
CA SER A 128 6.89 -9.82 -22.43
C SER A 128 6.72 -11.35 -22.57
N LYS A 129 7.34 -11.93 -23.59
CA LYS A 129 7.38 -13.39 -23.82
C LYS A 129 8.52 -14.05 -23.05
N ASP A 130 9.57 -13.31 -22.71
CA ASP A 130 10.75 -13.83 -22.02
C ASP A 130 10.55 -13.75 -20.48
N PRO A 131 10.57 -14.90 -19.77
CA PRO A 131 10.43 -14.93 -18.31
C PRO A 131 11.49 -14.11 -17.57
N SER A 132 12.71 -14.00 -18.11
CA SER A 132 13.78 -13.20 -17.51
C SER A 132 13.45 -11.71 -17.54
N VAL A 133 12.87 -11.24 -18.66
CA VAL A 133 12.38 -9.87 -18.84
C VAL A 133 11.17 -9.62 -17.95
N ILE A 134 10.22 -10.55 -17.88
CA ILE A 134 9.04 -10.43 -17.00
C ILE A 134 9.47 -10.24 -15.54
N ASN A 135 10.36 -11.10 -15.03
CA ASN A 135 10.81 -11.04 -13.64
C ASN A 135 11.56 -9.73 -13.33
N ALA A 136 12.45 -9.32 -14.23
CA ALA A 136 13.15 -8.05 -14.10
C ALA A 136 12.16 -6.87 -14.15
N ALA A 137 11.17 -6.91 -15.04
CA ALA A 137 10.18 -5.86 -15.21
C ALA A 137 9.25 -5.74 -14.01
N SER A 138 8.85 -6.86 -13.42
CA SER A 138 8.06 -6.90 -12.19
C SER A 138 8.78 -6.20 -11.02
N ALA A 139 10.09 -6.46 -10.86
CA ALA A 139 10.92 -5.76 -9.89
C ALA A 139 11.06 -4.27 -10.22
N ALA A 140 11.33 -3.95 -11.50
CA ALA A 140 11.49 -2.57 -11.95
C ALA A 140 10.23 -1.73 -11.73
N VAL A 141 9.02 -2.25 -12.04
CA VAL A 141 7.76 -1.51 -11.81
C VAL A 141 7.63 -1.07 -10.35
N ARG A 142 7.92 -1.97 -9.40
CA ARG A 142 7.89 -1.64 -7.96
C ARG A 142 8.90 -0.56 -7.59
N GLN A 143 10.11 -0.69 -8.12
CA GLN A 143 11.17 0.30 -7.91
C GLN A 143 10.79 1.66 -8.50
N LEU A 144 10.28 1.72 -9.73
CA LEU A 144 9.91 2.98 -10.38
C LEU A 144 8.80 3.71 -9.62
N PHE A 145 7.78 2.98 -9.14
CA PHE A 145 6.74 3.57 -8.29
C PHE A 145 7.33 4.11 -6.97
N SER A 146 8.22 3.34 -6.34
CA SER A 146 8.90 3.74 -5.10
C SER A 146 9.75 5.01 -5.30
N CYS A 147 10.59 5.04 -6.34
CA CYS A 147 11.42 6.19 -6.69
C CYS A 147 10.59 7.45 -6.96
N THR A 148 9.43 7.33 -7.62
CA THR A 148 8.54 8.50 -7.85
C THR A 148 8.10 9.13 -6.53
N PHE A 149 7.74 8.33 -5.52
CA PHE A 149 7.33 8.85 -4.21
C PHE A 149 8.52 9.27 -3.33
N GLU A 150 9.67 8.61 -3.43
CA GLU A 150 10.91 9.04 -2.75
C GLU A 150 11.33 10.44 -3.17
N ARG A 151 11.22 10.77 -4.47
CA ARG A 151 11.49 12.11 -5.00
C ARG A 151 10.58 13.17 -4.37
N VAL A 152 9.32 12.85 -4.06
CA VAL A 152 8.41 13.77 -3.34
C VAL A 152 8.93 14.03 -1.93
N VAL A 153 9.32 12.98 -1.21
CA VAL A 153 9.86 13.12 0.16
C VAL A 153 11.14 13.96 0.18
N GLN A 154 12.00 13.80 -0.83
CA GLN A 154 13.18 14.64 -1.02
C GLN A 154 12.82 16.10 -1.34
N GLU A 155 11.88 16.33 -2.27
CA GLU A 155 11.38 17.66 -2.63
C GLU A 155 10.76 18.38 -1.42
N ASP A 156 9.98 17.65 -0.60
CA ASP A 156 9.36 18.15 0.63
C ASP A 156 10.40 18.48 1.70
N GLY A 157 11.49 17.71 1.79
CA GLY A 157 12.61 17.99 2.68
C GLY A 157 13.29 19.33 2.37
N ILE A 158 13.35 19.69 1.08
CA ILE A 158 13.90 20.97 0.63
C ILE A 158 12.90 22.11 0.87
N LYS A 159 11.61 21.90 0.57
CA LYS A 159 10.56 22.93 0.70
C LYS A 159 10.06 23.14 2.14
N SER A 160 10.31 22.19 3.05
CA SER A 160 9.82 22.20 4.44
C SER A 160 8.31 22.46 4.55
N LEU A 161 7.51 21.67 3.82
CA LEU A 161 6.05 21.79 3.83
C LEU A 161 5.47 21.42 5.21
N PRO A 162 4.55 22.25 5.76
CA PRO A 162 3.89 21.94 7.02
C PRO A 162 2.93 20.75 6.86
N VAL A 163 2.63 20.10 7.99
CA VAL A 163 1.60 19.05 8.05
C VAL A 163 0.22 19.71 7.95
N ILE A 164 -0.67 19.10 7.17
CA ILE A 164 -2.06 19.54 6.99
C ILE A 164 -2.81 19.39 8.31
N GLN A 165 -3.71 20.30 8.63
CA GLN A 165 -4.61 20.16 9.77
C GLN A 165 -5.76 19.23 9.40
N PHE A 166 -6.03 18.25 10.27
CA PHE A 166 -7.12 17.29 10.14
C PHE A 166 -8.18 17.51 11.24
N PRO A 167 -9.47 17.17 11.00
CA PRO A 167 -10.02 16.55 9.78
C PRO A 167 -10.11 17.54 8.60
N LEU A 168 -10.08 17.01 7.36
CA LEU A 168 -10.25 17.81 6.14
C LEU A 168 -11.65 18.42 6.08
N SER A 169 -11.80 19.61 5.49
CA SER A 169 -13.11 20.23 5.35
C SER A 169 -13.99 19.41 4.38
N PRO A 170 -15.31 19.26 4.64
CA PRO A 170 -16.24 18.62 3.71
C PRO A 170 -16.36 19.33 2.36
N THR A 171 -15.95 20.59 2.28
CA THR A 171 -15.96 21.41 1.05
C THR A 171 -14.70 21.25 0.19
N ASP A 172 -13.70 20.54 0.71
CA ASP A 172 -12.42 20.33 0.04
C ASP A 172 -12.57 19.27 -1.04
N ASP A 173 -13.08 19.68 -2.21
CA ASP A 173 -13.21 18.83 -3.38
C ASP A 173 -11.98 18.92 -4.29
N LEU A 174 -11.64 17.80 -4.92
CA LEU A 174 -10.47 17.71 -5.81
C LEU A 174 -10.50 18.76 -6.93
N ASN A 175 -11.68 19.06 -7.48
CA ASN A 175 -11.85 20.03 -8.58
C ASN A 175 -11.66 21.49 -8.15
N THR A 176 -12.00 21.81 -6.91
CA THR A 176 -11.89 23.16 -6.35
C THR A 176 -10.45 23.44 -5.93
N ILE A 177 -9.75 22.40 -5.45
CA ILE A 177 -8.40 22.51 -4.93
C ILE A 177 -7.38 22.53 -6.06
N THR A 178 -7.46 21.67 -7.08
CA THR A 178 -6.52 21.72 -8.21
C THR A 178 -6.51 23.08 -8.90
N GLN A 179 -7.67 23.73 -9.06
CA GLN A 179 -7.74 25.08 -9.66
C GLN A 179 -7.05 26.17 -8.83
N THR A 180 -6.88 25.97 -7.52
CA THR A 180 -6.23 26.94 -6.61
C THR A 180 -4.78 26.56 -6.27
N THR A 181 -4.40 25.29 -6.42
CA THR A 181 -3.08 24.75 -6.05
C THR A 181 -2.17 24.35 -7.20
N ASP A 182 -2.63 24.40 -8.46
CA ASP A 182 -1.80 24.14 -9.66
C ASP A 182 -0.48 24.96 -9.67
N SER A 183 -0.45 26.10 -8.96
CA SER A 183 0.73 26.98 -8.83
C SER A 183 1.66 26.66 -7.65
N LYS A 184 1.29 25.74 -6.74
CA LYS A 184 2.03 25.46 -5.49
C LYS A 184 2.61 24.05 -5.42
N MET A 185 2.09 23.10 -6.20
CA MET A 185 2.56 21.72 -6.17
C MET A 185 3.94 21.60 -6.83
N GLY A 186 4.82 20.82 -6.19
CA GLY A 186 6.12 20.50 -6.75
C GLY A 186 6.04 19.58 -7.97
N VAL A 187 7.08 19.57 -8.79
CA VAL A 187 7.09 18.75 -10.02
C VAL A 187 7.05 17.26 -9.66
N CYS A 188 7.77 16.85 -8.61
CA CYS A 188 7.75 15.46 -8.16
C CYS A 188 6.42 15.13 -7.48
N ALA A 189 5.87 16.07 -6.70
CA ALA A 189 4.54 15.93 -6.13
C ALA A 189 3.46 15.72 -7.20
N ASP A 190 3.46 16.50 -8.29
CA ASP A 190 2.54 16.32 -9.43
C ASP A 190 2.70 14.95 -10.09
N ASP A 191 3.94 14.53 -10.37
CA ASP A 191 4.22 13.21 -10.95
C ASP A 191 3.65 12.07 -10.10
N SER A 192 3.84 12.13 -8.78
CA SER A 192 3.30 11.12 -7.85
C SER A 192 1.77 11.16 -7.77
N PHE A 193 1.17 12.36 -7.86
CA PHE A 193 -0.27 12.55 -7.83
C PHE A 193 -0.94 11.96 -9.08
N GLN A 194 -0.40 12.26 -10.28
CA GLN A 194 -0.89 11.68 -11.52
C GLN A 194 -0.73 10.16 -11.54
N LEU A 195 0.40 9.65 -11.04
CA LEU A 195 0.66 8.21 -10.92
C LEU A 195 -0.35 7.52 -10.00
N LEU A 196 -0.66 8.10 -8.84
CA LEU A 196 -1.65 7.55 -7.91
C LEU A 196 -3.06 7.54 -8.51
N LYS A 197 -3.46 8.64 -9.17
CA LYS A 197 -4.76 8.73 -9.86
C LYS A 197 -4.92 7.65 -10.92
N ASP A 198 -3.88 7.45 -11.74
CA ASP A 198 -3.92 6.44 -12.79
C ASP A 198 -3.85 5.02 -12.23
N LEU A 199 -3.11 4.78 -11.14
CA LEU A 199 -3.16 3.50 -10.42
C LEU A 199 -4.59 3.19 -9.97
N MET A 200 -5.31 4.19 -9.45
CA MET A 200 -6.72 4.03 -9.08
C MET A 200 -7.65 3.86 -10.29
N SER A 201 -7.35 4.48 -11.43
CA SER A 201 -8.05 4.23 -12.70
C SER A 201 -7.85 2.79 -13.18
N LEU A 202 -6.63 2.25 -13.07
CA LEU A 202 -6.33 0.85 -13.41
C LEU A 202 -7.10 -0.13 -12.50
N ILE A 203 -7.17 0.12 -11.19
CA ILE A 203 -7.99 -0.67 -10.25
C ILE A 203 -9.48 -0.62 -10.63
N ARG A 204 -9.97 0.55 -11.05
CA ARG A 204 -11.35 0.75 -11.52
C ARG A 204 -11.62 0.19 -12.92
N ARG A 205 -10.60 -0.34 -13.60
CA ARG A 205 -10.64 -0.76 -15.01
C ARG A 205 -11.10 0.36 -15.95
N GLN A 206 -10.64 1.58 -15.69
CA GLN A 206 -10.88 2.78 -16.50
C GLN A 206 -9.62 3.16 -17.29
N ALA A 207 -9.79 4.05 -18.27
CA ALA A 207 -8.67 4.60 -19.02
C ALA A 207 -7.76 5.47 -18.12
N THR A 208 -6.46 5.38 -18.38
CA THR A 208 -5.42 6.19 -17.73
C THR A 208 -5.19 7.48 -18.50
N SER A 209 -5.00 8.60 -17.79
CA SER A 209 -4.74 9.91 -18.41
C SER A 209 -3.25 10.21 -18.58
N TRP A 210 -2.41 9.69 -17.68
CA TRP A 210 -0.98 9.96 -17.60
C TRP A 210 -0.16 8.76 -18.09
N LEU A 211 -0.47 7.54 -17.65
CA LEU A 211 0.10 6.25 -18.08
C LEU A 211 -0.49 5.80 -19.43
N ILE A 212 -0.34 6.63 -20.45
CA ILE A 212 -0.89 6.40 -21.79
C ILE A 212 -0.22 5.19 -22.44
N GLY A 213 -1.03 4.24 -22.91
CA GLY A 213 -0.56 3.05 -23.63
C GLY A 213 -0.45 1.77 -22.78
N VAL A 214 -0.80 1.82 -21.49
CA VAL A 214 -1.00 0.61 -20.68
C VAL A 214 -2.23 -0.14 -21.18
N LYS A 215 -2.04 -1.37 -21.66
CA LYS A 215 -3.14 -2.23 -22.17
C LYS A 215 -3.49 -3.37 -21.21
N ARG A 216 -2.50 -3.89 -20.49
CA ARG A 216 -2.64 -5.01 -19.58
C ARG A 216 -2.10 -4.60 -18.22
N PHE A 217 -2.85 -4.92 -17.18
CA PHE A 217 -2.48 -4.68 -15.80
C PHE A 217 -3.23 -5.67 -14.90
N THR A 218 -2.53 -6.28 -13.94
CA THR A 218 -3.16 -7.25 -13.03
C THR A 218 -3.67 -6.54 -11.76
N MET A 219 -4.84 -6.94 -11.28
CA MET A 219 -5.42 -6.38 -10.06
C MET A 219 -4.51 -6.61 -8.83
N THR A 220 -3.87 -7.77 -8.75
CA THR A 220 -2.96 -8.12 -7.65
C THR A 220 -1.74 -7.21 -7.60
N LEU A 221 -1.14 -6.90 -8.75
CA LEU A 221 -0.03 -5.93 -8.84
C LEU A 221 -0.50 -4.52 -8.46
N ALA A 222 -1.70 -4.10 -8.88
CA ALA A 222 -2.19 -2.75 -8.59
C ALA A 222 -2.36 -2.53 -7.09
N LEU A 223 -3.01 -3.48 -6.43
CA LEU A 223 -3.22 -3.45 -5.00
C LEU A 223 -1.91 -3.56 -4.22
N GLU A 224 -0.96 -4.36 -4.72
CA GLU A 224 0.36 -4.46 -4.09
C GLU A 224 1.16 -3.15 -4.19
N LEU A 225 1.15 -2.48 -5.35
CA LEU A 225 1.77 -1.16 -5.49
C LEU A 225 1.09 -0.12 -4.59
N LEU A 226 -0.24 -0.14 -4.50
CA LEU A 226 -1.00 0.73 -3.61
C LEU A 226 -0.66 0.49 -2.14
N GLU A 227 -0.59 -0.79 -1.71
CA GLU A 227 -0.16 -1.16 -0.35
C GLU A 227 1.25 -0.64 -0.05
N SER A 228 2.19 -0.81 -0.99
CA SER A 228 3.57 -0.35 -0.86
C SER A 228 3.64 1.18 -0.71
N ILE A 229 2.87 1.93 -1.50
CA ILE A 229 2.82 3.41 -1.41
C ILE A 229 2.31 3.85 -0.04
N LEU A 230 1.17 3.31 0.39
CA LEU A 230 0.53 3.67 1.67
C LEU A 230 1.37 3.26 2.88
N LYS A 231 2.17 2.19 2.77
CA LYS A 231 3.02 1.74 3.86
C LYS A 231 4.31 2.56 3.98
N ASN A 232 4.93 2.91 2.86
CA ASN A 232 6.28 3.45 2.85
C ASN A 232 6.33 4.98 2.79
N TYR A 233 5.27 5.64 2.30
CA TYR A 233 5.26 7.10 2.10
C TYR A 233 4.07 7.81 2.78
N PRO A 234 3.79 7.56 4.09
CA PRO A 234 2.67 8.21 4.78
C PRO A 234 2.78 9.73 4.77
N SER A 235 3.99 10.28 4.92
CA SER A 235 4.21 11.74 4.97
C SER A 235 3.64 12.50 3.77
N VAL A 236 3.61 11.89 2.59
CA VAL A 236 3.09 12.52 1.37
C VAL A 236 1.60 12.85 1.52
N PHE A 237 0.81 11.93 2.08
CA PHE A 237 -0.63 12.10 2.28
C PHE A 237 -0.98 13.07 3.41
N PHE A 238 -0.06 13.32 4.35
CA PHE A 238 -0.26 14.28 5.44
C PHE A 238 0.29 15.68 5.14
N ARG A 239 1.04 15.85 4.03
CA ARG A 239 1.64 17.13 3.61
C ARG A 239 1.02 17.69 2.33
N HIS A 240 0.53 16.83 1.45
CA HIS A 240 -0.11 17.22 0.19
C HIS A 240 -1.61 16.94 0.24
N ILE A 241 -2.42 18.00 0.15
CA ILE A 241 -3.87 17.94 0.31
C ILE A 241 -4.51 17.16 -0.84
N GLU A 242 -3.93 17.26 -2.02
CA GLU A 242 -4.32 16.56 -3.23
C GLU A 242 -4.25 15.03 -3.01
N HIS A 243 -3.16 14.53 -2.40
CA HIS A 243 -3.01 13.10 -2.07
C HIS A 243 -3.96 12.67 -0.96
N ALA A 244 -4.17 13.51 0.05
CA ALA A 244 -5.10 13.25 1.14
C ALA A 244 -6.54 13.07 0.63
N ILE A 245 -6.98 13.95 -0.29
CA ILE A 245 -8.30 13.89 -0.93
C ILE A 245 -8.43 12.65 -1.82
N VAL A 246 -7.39 12.31 -2.61
CA VAL A 246 -7.42 11.07 -3.41
C VAL A 246 -7.55 9.85 -2.49
N LEU A 247 -6.87 9.83 -1.35
CA LEU A 247 -7.01 8.77 -0.36
C LEU A 247 -8.46 8.70 0.17
N ARG A 248 -9.01 9.83 0.62
CA ARG A 248 -10.37 9.93 1.18
C ARG A 248 -11.45 9.56 0.17
N ASP A 249 -11.44 10.17 -1.02
CA ASP A 249 -12.60 10.17 -1.94
C ASP A 249 -12.48 9.15 -3.08
N ILE A 250 -11.28 8.63 -3.35
CA ILE A 250 -11.05 7.69 -4.46
C ILE A 250 -10.57 6.33 -3.94
N VAL A 251 -9.51 6.31 -3.13
CA VAL A 251 -8.92 5.05 -2.64
C VAL A 251 -9.87 4.32 -1.70
N CYS A 252 -10.38 4.99 -0.65
CA CYS A 252 -11.28 4.34 0.32
C CYS A 252 -12.57 3.82 -0.32
N PRO A 253 -13.33 4.62 -1.09
CA PRO A 253 -14.60 4.15 -1.63
C PRO A 253 -14.40 3.02 -2.64
N GLN A 254 -13.32 3.07 -3.42
CA GLN A 254 -12.99 2.00 -4.36
C GLN A 254 -12.63 0.70 -3.63
N LEU A 255 -11.84 0.77 -2.57
CA LEU A 255 -11.49 -0.40 -1.76
C LEU A 255 -12.75 -1.03 -1.14
N LEU A 256 -13.61 -0.20 -0.53
CA LEU A 256 -14.87 -0.64 0.04
C LEU A 256 -15.82 -1.23 -1.01
N TYR A 257 -15.84 -0.66 -2.22
CA TYR A 257 -16.63 -1.21 -3.33
C TYR A 257 -16.15 -2.62 -3.72
N ILE A 258 -14.83 -2.86 -3.80
CA ILE A 258 -14.28 -4.19 -4.08
C ILE A 258 -14.71 -5.19 -2.98
N LEU A 259 -14.65 -4.77 -1.71
CA LEU A 259 -14.95 -5.61 -0.56
C LEU A 259 -16.45 -5.89 -0.36
N THR A 260 -17.31 -4.90 -0.60
CA THR A 260 -18.74 -4.96 -0.22
C THR A 260 -19.70 -5.08 -1.40
N GLY A 261 -19.26 -4.68 -2.60
CA GLY A 261 -20.10 -4.58 -3.79
C GLY A 261 -21.09 -3.41 -3.81
N LYS A 262 -21.21 -2.67 -2.70
CA LYS A 262 -22.14 -1.55 -2.59
C LYS A 262 -21.47 -0.28 -3.10
N LYS A 263 -22.06 0.37 -4.10
CA LYS A 263 -21.70 1.74 -4.44
C LYS A 263 -22.31 2.66 -3.38
N GLN A 264 -21.57 3.69 -2.97
CA GLN A 264 -22.08 4.72 -2.05
C GLN A 264 -23.17 5.60 -2.71
N SER A 265 -23.39 5.49 -4.02
CA SER A 265 -24.47 6.14 -4.76
C SER A 265 -25.61 5.16 -5.05
N ASP A 266 -26.83 5.47 -4.59
CA ASP A 266 -28.11 4.76 -4.73
C ASP A 266 -28.63 4.56 -6.18
N SER A 267 -27.75 4.29 -7.15
CA SER A 267 -28.19 3.95 -8.51
C SER A 267 -28.48 2.44 -8.60
N PRO A 268 -29.74 2.02 -8.85
CA PRO A 268 -30.15 0.61 -8.89
C PRO A 268 -29.80 -0.02 -10.24
N VAL A 269 -28.54 0.07 -10.64
CA VAL A 269 -28.02 -0.68 -11.77
C VAL A 269 -27.23 -1.85 -11.19
N ASP A 270 -27.95 -2.93 -10.95
CA ASP A 270 -27.44 -4.21 -10.46
C ASP A 270 -26.41 -4.79 -11.44
N LYS A 271 -25.17 -4.34 -11.34
CA LYS A 271 -24.06 -5.21 -11.69
C LYS A 271 -24.03 -6.30 -10.62
N VAL A 272 -24.25 -7.54 -11.03
CA VAL A 272 -24.10 -8.72 -10.16
C VAL A 272 -22.74 -8.61 -9.47
N TYR A 273 -22.77 -8.39 -8.15
CA TYR A 273 -21.55 -8.31 -7.37
C TYR A 273 -20.92 -9.70 -7.30
N GLU A 274 -19.79 -9.85 -7.97
CA GLU A 274 -18.96 -11.03 -7.85
C GLU A 274 -17.98 -10.83 -6.70
N LYS A 275 -18.00 -11.74 -5.73
CA LYS A 275 -17.08 -11.70 -4.58
C LYS A 275 -15.63 -11.68 -5.08
N PRO A 276 -14.75 -10.84 -4.52
CA PRO A 276 -13.37 -10.77 -4.97
C PRO A 276 -12.67 -12.11 -4.77
N PRO A 277 -11.78 -12.52 -5.70
CA PRO A 277 -11.01 -13.74 -5.54
C PRO A 277 -10.08 -13.61 -4.33
N PHE A 278 -9.69 -14.75 -3.75
CA PHE A 278 -8.92 -14.81 -2.51
C PHE A 278 -7.69 -13.86 -2.49
N PRO A 279 -6.76 -13.87 -3.47
CA PRO A 279 -5.59 -12.99 -3.45
C PRO A 279 -5.91 -11.48 -3.50
N VAL A 280 -7.07 -11.11 -4.07
CA VAL A 280 -7.55 -9.73 -4.11
C VAL A 280 -8.12 -9.34 -2.75
N LEU A 281 -8.97 -10.20 -2.17
CA LEU A 281 -9.54 -9.97 -0.84
C LEU A 281 -8.46 -9.79 0.23
N MET A 282 -7.44 -10.65 0.26
CA MET A 282 -6.36 -10.57 1.25
C MET A 282 -5.58 -9.25 1.14
N ARG A 283 -5.26 -8.80 -0.09
CA ARG A 283 -4.61 -7.49 -0.33
C ARG A 283 -5.52 -6.35 0.10
N CYS A 284 -6.81 -6.40 -0.23
CA CYS A 284 -7.75 -5.37 0.18
C CYS A 284 -7.90 -5.26 1.70
N LEU A 285 -7.91 -6.39 2.43
CA LEU A 285 -7.92 -6.40 3.89
C LEU A 285 -6.65 -5.80 4.49
N ARG A 286 -5.47 -6.10 3.92
CA ARG A 286 -4.19 -5.50 4.34
C ARG A 286 -4.14 -4.00 4.12
N ILE A 287 -4.58 -3.55 2.94
CA ILE A 287 -4.66 -2.13 2.60
C ILE A 287 -5.63 -1.43 3.56
N GLY A 288 -6.84 -1.97 3.74
CA GLY A 288 -7.83 -1.39 4.64
C GLY A 288 -7.35 -1.32 6.10
N LEU A 289 -6.63 -2.35 6.57
CA LEU A 289 -5.97 -2.32 7.87
C LEU A 289 -4.89 -1.23 7.95
N ALA A 290 -4.02 -1.11 6.94
CA ALA A 290 -3.00 -0.07 6.89
C ALA A 290 -3.63 1.34 6.90
N MET A 291 -4.75 1.51 6.20
CA MET A 291 -5.55 2.73 6.16
C MET A 291 -6.11 3.10 7.53
N VAL A 292 -6.78 2.16 8.21
CA VAL A 292 -7.30 2.40 9.58
C VAL A 292 -6.16 2.69 10.56
N LYS A 293 -5.03 2.00 10.45
CA LYS A 293 -3.92 2.19 11.38
C LYS A 293 -3.19 3.52 11.20
N ASN A 294 -2.87 3.88 9.96
CA ASN A 294 -1.94 4.97 9.66
C ASN A 294 -2.63 6.25 9.15
N TYR A 295 -3.90 6.16 8.75
CA TYR A 295 -4.62 7.24 8.06
C TYR A 295 -6.02 7.50 8.62
N HIS A 296 -6.33 7.04 9.85
CA HIS A 296 -7.66 7.16 10.45
C HIS A 296 -8.19 8.60 10.52
N GLU A 297 -7.31 9.60 10.69
CA GLU A 297 -7.65 11.02 10.67
C GLU A 297 -8.14 11.53 9.30
N ILE A 298 -7.75 10.85 8.20
CA ILE A 298 -8.15 11.21 6.83
C ILE A 298 -9.47 10.53 6.44
N ILE A 299 -9.74 9.33 6.98
CA ILE A 299 -10.73 8.40 6.43
C ILE A 299 -11.90 8.08 7.37
N GLU A 300 -12.20 8.95 8.33
CA GLU A 300 -13.11 8.65 9.46
C GLU A 300 -14.39 7.87 9.05
N TYR A 301 -15.15 8.37 8.09
CA TYR A 301 -16.39 7.71 7.63
C TYR A 301 -16.15 6.31 7.01
N HIS A 302 -15.07 6.15 6.26
CA HIS A 302 -14.74 4.90 5.59
C HIS A 302 -14.14 3.84 6.53
N ALA A 303 -13.46 4.27 7.61
CA ALA A 303 -12.95 3.37 8.65
C ALA A 303 -14.08 2.60 9.32
N GLU A 304 -15.21 3.26 9.62
CA GLU A 304 -16.40 2.63 10.19
C GLU A 304 -16.91 1.51 9.28
N THR A 305 -17.12 1.82 7.99
CA THR A 305 -17.66 0.86 7.02
C THR A 305 -16.71 -0.33 6.84
N PHE A 306 -15.40 -0.09 6.83
CA PHE A 306 -14.40 -1.14 6.74
C PHE A 306 -14.44 -2.08 7.95
N ILE A 307 -14.49 -1.52 9.17
CA ILE A 307 -14.56 -2.32 10.41
C ILE A 307 -15.86 -3.13 10.44
N GLN A 308 -16.99 -2.53 10.06
CA GLN A 308 -18.27 -3.26 9.95
C GLN A 308 -18.19 -4.43 8.96
N PHE A 309 -17.55 -4.22 7.80
CA PHE A 309 -17.33 -5.30 6.84
C PHE A 309 -16.48 -6.43 7.42
N VAL A 310 -15.40 -6.10 8.14
CA VAL A 310 -14.56 -7.11 8.81
C VAL A 310 -15.35 -7.89 9.87
N LEU A 311 -16.23 -7.23 10.63
CA LEU A 311 -17.11 -7.89 11.59
C LEU A 311 -18.17 -8.77 10.92
N GLN A 312 -18.69 -8.36 9.76
CA GLN A 312 -19.57 -9.19 8.95
C GLN A 312 -18.84 -10.44 8.44
N LEU A 313 -17.57 -10.30 8.05
CA LEU A 313 -16.71 -11.40 7.63
C LEU A 313 -16.46 -12.39 8.78
N LEU A 314 -16.26 -11.90 10.01
CA LEU A 314 -16.15 -12.74 11.21
C LEU A 314 -17.46 -13.49 11.54
N ALA A 315 -18.60 -12.81 11.39
CA ALA A 315 -19.91 -13.37 11.64
C ALA A 315 -20.31 -14.43 10.59
N SER A 316 -19.73 -14.39 9.38
CA SER A 316 -19.96 -15.38 8.32
C SER A 316 -19.78 -16.80 8.83
N ARG A 317 -20.72 -17.68 8.48
CA ARG A 317 -20.66 -19.13 8.77
C ARG A 317 -20.15 -19.94 7.58
N GLN A 318 -19.91 -19.30 6.44
CA GLN A 318 -19.69 -20.00 5.17
C GLN A 318 -18.27 -20.55 5.02
N ALA A 319 -17.26 -19.90 5.61
CA ALA A 319 -15.88 -20.34 5.45
C ALA A 319 -15.01 -19.93 6.65
N GLU A 320 -14.30 -20.88 7.25
CA GLU A 320 -13.43 -20.63 8.41
C GLU A 320 -12.27 -19.68 8.09
N TRP A 321 -11.77 -19.68 6.85
CA TRP A 321 -10.67 -18.80 6.44
C TRP A 321 -11.11 -17.33 6.43
N GLN A 322 -12.38 -17.06 6.18
CA GLN A 322 -12.92 -15.69 6.28
C GLN A 322 -12.89 -15.21 7.73
N SER A 323 -13.27 -16.08 8.66
CA SER A 323 -13.17 -15.78 10.10
C SER A 323 -11.72 -15.60 10.54
N ALA A 324 -10.80 -16.45 10.08
CA ALA A 324 -9.37 -16.30 10.34
C ALA A 324 -8.83 -14.95 9.84
N ALA A 325 -9.13 -14.59 8.59
CA ALA A 325 -8.71 -13.32 7.99
C ALA A 325 -9.28 -12.12 8.77
N ALA A 326 -10.55 -12.19 9.14
CA ALA A 326 -11.20 -11.15 9.93
C ALA A 326 -10.56 -11.00 11.32
N LEU A 327 -10.30 -12.12 12.00
CA LEU A 327 -9.62 -12.14 13.29
C LEU A 327 -8.20 -11.57 13.20
N GLU A 328 -7.43 -11.87 12.15
CA GLU A 328 -6.07 -11.31 11.98
C GLU A 328 -6.10 -9.79 11.83
N VAL A 329 -7.11 -9.25 11.13
CA VAL A 329 -7.32 -7.80 11.00
C VAL A 329 -7.76 -7.20 12.35
N ILE A 330 -8.75 -7.81 13.01
CA ILE A 330 -9.26 -7.35 14.31
C ILE A 330 -8.15 -7.35 15.36
N HIS A 331 -7.33 -8.40 15.43
CA HIS A 331 -6.23 -8.53 16.38
C HIS A 331 -5.28 -7.33 16.31
N LYS A 332 -4.99 -6.87 15.09
CA LYS A 332 -4.12 -5.71 14.83
C LYS A 332 -4.76 -4.37 15.21
N ILE A 333 -6.09 -4.28 15.14
CA ILE A 333 -6.84 -3.09 15.54
C ILE A 333 -6.90 -3.03 17.07
N VAL A 334 -7.31 -4.11 17.73
CA VAL A 334 -7.49 -4.14 19.19
C VAL A 334 -6.18 -4.14 19.96
N GLY A 335 -5.08 -4.58 19.35
CA GLY A 335 -3.74 -4.50 19.94
C GLY A 335 -3.13 -3.09 19.95
N GLN A 336 -3.85 -2.06 19.50
CA GLN A 336 -3.38 -0.66 19.48
C GLN A 336 -4.24 0.22 20.41
N PRO A 337 -3.73 0.60 21.60
CA PRO A 337 -4.44 1.46 22.56
C PRO A 337 -4.92 2.79 21.95
N GLU A 338 -4.05 3.47 21.19
CA GLU A 338 -4.37 4.74 20.53
C GLU A 338 -5.54 4.62 19.55
N LEU A 339 -5.62 3.52 18.82
CA LEU A 339 -6.69 3.29 17.85
C LEU A 339 -8.03 3.02 18.56
N LEU A 340 -8.02 2.30 19.68
CA LEU A 340 -9.23 2.11 20.50
C LEU A 340 -9.74 3.44 21.07
N ARG A 341 -8.83 4.28 21.55
CA ARG A 341 -9.16 5.63 22.02
C ARG A 341 -9.78 6.46 20.90
N TRP A 342 -9.15 6.47 19.72
CA TRP A 342 -9.67 7.18 18.56
C TRP A 342 -11.05 6.64 18.13
N LEU A 343 -11.25 5.32 18.06
CA LEU A 343 -12.54 4.73 17.71
C LEU A 343 -13.66 5.17 18.67
N CYS A 344 -13.36 5.24 19.97
CA CYS A 344 -14.32 5.71 20.95
C CYS A 344 -14.59 7.21 20.82
N ALA A 345 -13.55 8.03 20.74
CA ALA A 345 -13.69 9.48 20.63
C ALA A 345 -14.46 9.89 19.36
N THR A 346 -14.17 9.22 18.24
CA THR A 346 -14.72 9.56 16.92
C THR A 346 -16.13 9.02 16.73
N PHE A 347 -16.38 7.74 17.04
CA PHE A 347 -17.68 7.13 16.71
C PHE A 347 -18.62 7.10 17.91
N HIS A 348 -18.20 6.65 19.10
CA HIS A 348 -19.13 6.38 20.19
C HIS A 348 -20.06 7.56 20.54
N PHE A 349 -19.54 8.79 20.50
CA PHE A 349 -20.30 9.99 20.86
C PHE A 349 -21.15 10.56 19.70
N ARG A 350 -21.04 10.03 18.48
CA ARG A 350 -21.85 10.47 17.34
C ARG A 350 -23.24 9.83 17.38
N PRO A 351 -24.33 10.62 17.31
CA PRO A 351 -25.67 10.07 17.24
C PRO A 351 -25.83 9.21 15.98
N ASN A 352 -26.49 8.05 16.11
CA ASN A 352 -26.73 7.07 15.05
C ASN A 352 -25.50 6.35 14.47
N SER A 353 -24.33 6.50 15.08
CA SER A 353 -23.16 5.73 14.70
C SER A 353 -23.11 4.37 15.45
N PRO A 354 -22.50 3.34 14.86
CA PRO A 354 -22.27 2.07 15.53
C PRO A 354 -21.25 2.22 16.68
N LYS A 355 -21.53 1.57 17.80
CA LYS A 355 -20.57 1.43 18.91
C LYS A 355 -19.49 0.42 18.54
N LEU A 356 -18.51 0.83 17.73
CA LEU A 356 -17.53 -0.07 17.11
C LEU A 356 -16.76 -0.94 18.12
N ILE A 357 -16.35 -0.39 19.27
CA ILE A 357 -15.63 -1.15 20.30
C ILE A 357 -16.50 -2.29 20.86
N GLU A 358 -17.75 -1.98 21.22
CA GLU A 358 -18.71 -2.98 21.70
C GLU A 358 -18.93 -4.05 20.62
N LEU A 359 -19.09 -3.65 19.35
CA LEU A 359 -19.27 -4.59 18.24
C LEU A 359 -18.06 -5.48 17.99
N ILE A 360 -16.84 -4.94 18.11
CA ILE A 360 -15.59 -5.70 17.95
C ILE A 360 -15.47 -6.75 19.05
N VAL A 361 -15.57 -6.34 20.32
CA VAL A 361 -15.45 -7.25 21.46
C VAL A 361 -16.56 -8.30 21.43
N ARG A 362 -17.80 -7.89 21.18
CA ARG A 362 -18.94 -8.82 21.04
C ARG A 362 -18.74 -9.78 19.87
N GLY A 363 -18.17 -9.31 18.76
CA GLY A 363 -17.83 -10.15 17.61
C GLY A 363 -16.82 -11.24 17.95
N ILE A 364 -15.73 -10.88 18.63
CA ILE A 364 -14.71 -11.83 19.10
C ILE A 364 -15.32 -12.84 20.08
N THR A 365 -16.08 -12.35 21.07
CA THR A 365 -16.76 -13.20 22.06
C THR A 365 -17.72 -14.17 21.38
N ASN A 366 -18.60 -13.69 20.51
CA ASN A 366 -19.54 -14.55 19.76
C ASN A 366 -18.82 -15.60 18.90
N TYR A 367 -17.67 -15.24 18.31
CA TYR A 367 -16.86 -16.21 17.56
C TYR A 367 -16.35 -17.31 18.49
N ASN A 368 -15.75 -16.96 19.63
CA ASN A 368 -15.32 -17.93 20.65
C ASN A 368 -16.48 -18.82 21.11
N CYS A 369 -17.64 -18.23 21.42
CA CYS A 369 -18.82 -18.99 21.83
C CYS A 369 -19.22 -20.02 20.78
N ARG A 370 -19.24 -19.61 19.50
CA ARG A 370 -19.59 -20.45 18.37
C ARG A 370 -18.57 -21.56 18.13
N ALA A 371 -17.28 -21.23 18.18
CA ALA A 371 -16.20 -22.19 17.97
C ALA A 371 -16.19 -23.28 19.05
N LEU A 372 -16.37 -22.89 20.32
CA LEU A 372 -16.45 -23.83 21.44
C LEU A 372 -17.70 -24.72 21.34
N ARG A 373 -18.87 -24.17 20.97
CA ARG A 373 -20.09 -24.97 20.76
C ARG A 373 -19.93 -26.00 19.63
N LYS A 374 -19.36 -25.57 18.50
CA LYS A 374 -19.09 -26.48 17.37
C LYS A 374 -18.22 -27.66 17.81
N ALA A 375 -17.22 -27.43 18.65
CA ALA A 375 -16.35 -28.50 19.16
C ALA A 375 -17.05 -29.48 20.11
N VAL A 376 -18.15 -29.08 20.77
CA VAL A 376 -18.98 -29.98 21.60
C VAL A 376 -19.92 -30.82 20.73
N ASP A 377 -20.36 -30.28 19.59
CA ASP A 377 -21.28 -30.94 18.66
C ASP A 377 -20.57 -31.92 17.70
N ASP A 378 -19.28 -31.72 17.43
CA ASP A 378 -18.45 -32.60 16.57
C ASP A 378 -18.00 -33.86 17.35
N GLU A 379 -17.88 -35.02 16.68
CA GLU A 379 -17.41 -36.28 17.30
C GLU A 379 -16.01 -36.12 17.93
N PRO A 380 -15.74 -36.80 19.07
CA PRO A 380 -14.49 -36.65 19.79
C PRO A 380 -13.30 -37.05 18.91
N LEU A 381 -12.44 -36.08 18.61
CA LEU A 381 -11.13 -36.34 18.02
C LEU A 381 -10.29 -37.10 19.04
N GLU A 382 -9.67 -38.22 18.62
CA GLU A 382 -8.71 -38.95 19.45
C GLU A 382 -7.66 -37.98 20.00
N ILE A 383 -7.55 -37.93 21.33
CA ILE A 383 -6.62 -37.07 22.07
C ILE A 383 -5.20 -37.42 21.64
N THR A 384 -4.69 -36.71 20.64
CA THR A 384 -3.33 -36.84 20.14
C THR A 384 -2.50 -35.77 20.85
N ASP A 385 -1.69 -36.23 21.81
CA ASP A 385 -0.76 -35.47 22.65
C ASP A 385 -1.34 -34.57 23.78
N GLN A 386 -1.38 -35.12 25.00
CA GLN A 386 -1.69 -34.42 26.26
C GLN A 386 -0.61 -33.41 26.72
N ASN A 387 0.46 -33.20 25.94
CA ASN A 387 1.58 -32.33 26.33
C ASN A 387 1.51 -30.91 25.76
N GLN A 388 0.50 -30.57 24.96
CA GLN A 388 0.31 -29.21 24.43
C GLN A 388 -0.79 -28.46 25.20
N PRO A 389 -0.65 -27.13 25.41
CA PRO A 389 -1.73 -26.34 26.00
C PRO A 389 -2.94 -26.30 25.05
N GLY A 390 -4.16 -26.43 25.58
CA GLY A 390 -5.38 -26.47 24.78
C GLY A 390 -6.65 -26.14 25.54
N PHE A 391 -7.76 -26.10 24.83
CA PHE A 391 -9.13 -25.99 25.37
C PHE A 391 -9.77 -27.37 25.36
N LEU A 392 -10.46 -27.74 26.45
CA LEU A 392 -11.18 -29.01 26.57
C LEU A 392 -12.69 -28.73 26.56
N CYS A 393 -13.36 -29.10 25.48
CA CYS A 393 -14.78 -28.83 25.28
C CYS A 393 -15.55 -30.15 25.22
N GLY A 394 -16.11 -30.57 26.36
CA GLY A 394 -16.67 -31.92 26.45
C GLY A 394 -15.56 -32.96 26.32
N GLU A 395 -15.68 -33.85 25.33
CA GLU A 395 -14.66 -34.87 25.02
C GLU A 395 -13.64 -34.41 23.96
N THR A 396 -13.83 -33.22 23.37
CA THR A 396 -12.99 -32.71 22.28
C THR A 396 -11.88 -31.80 22.80
N PHE A 397 -10.62 -32.13 22.45
CA PHE A 397 -9.46 -31.30 22.75
C PHE A 397 -9.09 -30.40 21.58
N ILE A 398 -8.98 -29.09 21.82
CA ILE A 398 -8.56 -28.09 20.83
C ILE A 398 -7.18 -27.53 21.21
N PRO A 399 -6.12 -27.80 20.42
CA PRO A 399 -4.78 -27.30 20.75
C PRO A 399 -4.71 -25.77 20.61
N ILE A 400 -3.98 -25.13 21.53
CA ILE A 400 -3.62 -23.71 21.42
C ILE A 400 -2.38 -23.61 20.54
N HIS A 401 -2.47 -22.82 19.48
CA HIS A 401 -1.36 -22.60 18.58
C HIS A 401 -0.36 -21.60 19.21
N GLU A 402 0.83 -22.07 19.60
CA GLU A 402 1.81 -21.32 20.42
C GLU A 402 2.42 -20.06 19.75
N ASN A 403 2.17 -19.84 18.45
CA ASN A 403 2.78 -18.75 17.67
C ASN A 403 1.81 -17.63 17.25
N VAL A 404 0.64 -17.54 17.87
CA VAL A 404 -0.35 -16.51 17.52
C VAL A 404 0.04 -15.16 18.13
N SER A 405 0.23 -14.15 17.29
CA SER A 405 0.65 -12.82 17.74
C SER A 405 0.11 -11.70 16.88
N ALA A 406 -0.17 -10.58 17.54
CA ALA A 406 -0.18 -9.20 17.06
C ALA A 406 0.80 -8.86 15.93
N LYS A 407 1.88 -9.61 15.71
CA LYS A 407 2.95 -9.30 14.75
C LYS A 407 3.06 -10.27 13.58
N ARG A 408 2.43 -11.44 13.64
CA ARG A 408 2.58 -12.50 12.63
C ARG A 408 1.24 -12.81 11.98
N TRP A 409 1.20 -12.84 10.65
CA TRP A 409 0.05 -13.28 9.88
C TRP A 409 0.32 -14.65 9.28
N ILE A 410 -0.69 -15.52 9.27
CA ILE A 410 -0.62 -16.74 8.49
C ILE A 410 -1.39 -16.50 7.20
N LEU A 411 -2.64 -16.04 7.31
CA LEU A 411 -3.53 -15.97 6.17
C LEU A 411 -3.33 -14.70 5.34
N LEU A 412 -3.22 -13.52 5.96
CA LEU A 412 -2.98 -12.24 5.25
C LEU A 412 -1.66 -12.26 4.46
N ASP A 413 -0.70 -13.12 4.81
CA ASP A 413 0.55 -13.27 4.07
C ASP A 413 0.50 -14.30 2.91
N TRP A 414 -0.61 -15.02 2.71
CA TRP A 414 -0.79 -15.93 1.57
C TRP A 414 -1.13 -15.19 0.26
N LEU A 415 -0.29 -14.24 -0.13
CA LEU A 415 -0.51 -13.37 -1.28
C LEU A 415 -0.35 -14.06 -2.64
N GLU A 416 0.34 -15.20 -2.68
CA GLU A 416 0.62 -15.98 -3.90
C GLU A 416 -0.39 -17.11 -4.14
N LYS A 417 -1.20 -17.48 -3.14
CA LYS A 417 -2.18 -18.56 -3.29
C LYS A 417 -3.42 -18.07 -4.04
N HIS A 418 -3.94 -18.89 -4.95
CA HIS A 418 -5.18 -18.61 -5.68
C HIS A 418 -6.44 -18.81 -4.83
N GLU A 419 -6.35 -19.62 -3.77
CA GLU A 419 -7.43 -19.97 -2.87
C GLU A 419 -6.91 -20.17 -1.43
N ALA A 420 -7.82 -20.18 -0.47
CA ALA A 420 -7.48 -20.43 0.92
C ALA A 420 -7.08 -21.91 1.09
N GLY A 421 -5.87 -22.17 1.57
CA GLY A 421 -5.46 -23.50 2.00
C GLY A 421 -6.11 -23.93 3.32
N ALA A 422 -5.84 -25.16 3.75
CA ALA A 422 -6.30 -25.66 5.04
C ALA A 422 -5.72 -24.81 6.19
N ILE A 423 -6.59 -24.42 7.12
CA ILE A 423 -6.21 -23.68 8.32
C ILE A 423 -5.82 -24.69 9.39
N PRO A 424 -4.71 -24.49 10.13
CA PRO A 424 -4.34 -25.36 11.23
C PRO A 424 -5.49 -25.45 12.26
N SER A 425 -5.75 -26.67 12.74
CA SER A 425 -6.74 -26.88 13.81
C SER A 425 -6.40 -26.03 15.03
N GLY A 426 -7.42 -25.44 15.65
CA GLY A 426 -7.25 -24.56 16.80
C GLY A 426 -6.71 -23.15 16.49
N TYR A 427 -6.27 -22.84 15.26
CA TYR A 427 -5.70 -21.52 14.93
C TYR A 427 -6.68 -20.37 15.18
N CYS A 428 -7.90 -20.45 14.64
CA CYS A 428 -8.86 -19.36 14.73
C CYS A 428 -9.32 -19.09 16.17
N ILE A 429 -9.52 -20.15 16.97
CA ILE A 429 -9.90 -19.99 18.38
C ILE A 429 -8.72 -19.47 19.22
N SER A 430 -7.49 -19.90 18.92
CA SER A 430 -6.27 -19.36 19.53
C SER A 430 -6.10 -17.87 19.23
N LEU A 431 -6.44 -17.46 18.01
CA LEU A 431 -6.41 -16.06 17.58
C LEU A 431 -7.51 -15.23 18.23
N ALA A 432 -8.74 -15.74 18.31
CA ALA A 432 -9.82 -15.07 19.02
C ALA A 432 -9.55 -14.98 20.54
N TYR A 433 -8.91 -15.98 21.14
CA TYR A 433 -8.41 -15.93 22.51
C TYR A 433 -7.35 -14.83 22.68
N ALA A 434 -6.34 -14.80 21.82
CA ALA A 434 -5.30 -13.77 21.84
C ALA A 434 -5.89 -12.35 21.64
N CYS A 435 -6.89 -12.20 20.77
CA CYS A 435 -7.63 -10.94 20.61
C CYS A 435 -8.27 -10.47 21.91
N LEU A 436 -8.90 -11.36 22.69
CA LEU A 436 -9.52 -11.01 23.97
C LEU A 436 -8.49 -10.57 25.01
N ILE A 437 -7.32 -11.21 25.05
CA ILE A 437 -6.22 -10.82 25.94
C ILE A 437 -5.66 -9.45 25.55
N ASP A 438 -5.30 -9.28 24.27
CA ASP A 438 -4.68 -8.05 23.80
C ASP A 438 -5.63 -6.85 23.85
N VAL A 439 -6.94 -7.05 23.63
CA VAL A 439 -7.90 -5.96 23.84
C VAL A 439 -8.02 -5.60 25.32
N THR A 440 -7.95 -6.55 26.26
CA THR A 440 -7.91 -6.26 27.70
C THR A 440 -6.66 -5.45 28.05
N HIS A 441 -5.49 -5.83 27.54
CA HIS A 441 -4.25 -5.06 27.74
C HIS A 441 -4.32 -3.67 27.13
N SER A 442 -4.89 -3.53 25.93
CA SER A 442 -5.05 -2.21 25.30
C SER A 442 -6.03 -1.32 26.04
N ILE A 443 -7.14 -1.86 26.54
CA ILE A 443 -8.09 -1.11 27.38
C ILE A 443 -7.41 -0.69 28.69
N TYR A 444 -6.65 -1.59 29.32
CA TYR A 444 -5.87 -1.26 30.51
C TYR A 444 -4.90 -0.10 30.24
N ALA A 445 -4.16 -0.14 29.12
CA ALA A 445 -3.24 0.93 28.73
C ALA A 445 -3.96 2.26 28.48
N VAL A 446 -5.14 2.25 27.85
CA VAL A 446 -5.97 3.44 27.65
C VAL A 446 -6.40 4.05 29.00
N VAL A 447 -6.79 3.21 29.95
CA VAL A 447 -7.23 3.64 31.30
C VAL A 447 -6.04 4.10 32.16
N GLU A 448 -4.89 3.43 32.11
CA GLU A 448 -3.71 3.83 32.87
C GLU A 448 -3.09 5.14 32.41
N GLU A 449 -3.20 5.48 31.13
CA GLU A 449 -2.67 6.76 30.64
C GLU A 449 -3.31 7.96 31.34
N ILE A 450 -4.57 7.83 31.81
CA ILE A 450 -5.26 8.81 32.68
C ILE A 450 -4.53 9.01 34.02
N ASN A 451 -3.99 7.92 34.58
CA ASN A 451 -3.41 7.88 35.92
C ASN A 451 -1.93 8.29 35.92
N SER A 452 -1.31 8.45 34.76
CA SER A 452 0.11 8.79 34.64
C SER A 452 0.33 10.33 34.73
N PRO A 453 1.09 10.83 35.72
CA PRO A 453 1.33 12.28 35.90
C PRO A 453 2.35 12.88 34.91
N THR A 454 2.91 12.10 33.99
CA THR A 454 4.16 12.46 33.26
C THR A 454 3.98 12.87 31.79
N LYS A 455 2.74 12.96 31.28
CA LYS A 455 2.45 13.51 29.94
C LYS A 455 1.39 14.61 30.00
N GLN A 456 1.58 15.60 30.86
CA GLN A 456 0.87 16.88 30.72
C GLN A 456 1.76 17.86 29.95
N PRO A 457 1.77 17.89 28.60
CA PRO A 457 1.96 19.15 27.93
C PRO A 457 0.77 20.05 28.30
N ALA A 458 0.88 21.37 28.14
CA ALA A 458 -0.15 22.32 28.53
C ALA A 458 -1.47 22.14 27.72
N THR A 459 -2.28 21.15 28.06
CA THR A 459 -3.58 20.84 27.45
C THR A 459 -4.71 21.49 28.25
N ARG A 460 -5.76 21.93 27.55
CA ARG A 460 -6.90 22.64 28.15
C ARG A 460 -7.68 21.67 29.06
N GLN A 461 -8.29 22.19 30.13
CA GLN A 461 -9.12 21.39 31.06
C GLN A 461 -10.18 20.55 30.33
N ASP A 462 -10.76 21.09 29.25
CA ASP A 462 -11.74 20.42 28.40
C ASP A 462 -11.20 19.15 27.70
N GLU A 463 -9.91 19.14 27.31
CA GLU A 463 -9.28 17.98 26.67
C GLU A 463 -9.07 16.86 27.69
N ILE A 464 -8.70 17.20 28.93
CA ILE A 464 -8.52 16.24 30.03
C ILE A 464 -9.86 15.56 30.35
N GLU A 465 -10.95 16.32 30.44
CA GLU A 465 -12.29 15.78 30.68
C GLU A 465 -12.76 14.87 29.55
N LEU A 466 -12.49 15.25 28.29
CA LEU A 466 -12.80 14.40 27.14
C LEU A 466 -12.00 13.09 27.17
N HIS A 467 -10.70 13.15 27.47
CA HIS A 467 -9.84 11.96 27.59
C HIS A 467 -10.31 11.01 28.70
N GLN A 468 -10.72 11.55 29.86
CA GLN A 468 -11.28 10.75 30.95
C GLN A 468 -12.59 10.08 30.54
N LYS A 469 -13.51 10.84 29.92
CA LYS A 469 -14.79 10.33 29.45
C LYS A 469 -14.62 9.21 28.41
N VAL A 470 -13.74 9.41 27.43
CA VAL A 470 -13.41 8.41 26.40
C VAL A 470 -12.92 7.12 27.04
N SER A 471 -12.00 7.22 28.01
CA SER A 471 -11.38 6.03 28.60
C SER A 471 -12.34 5.20 29.47
N ILE A 472 -13.24 5.87 30.21
CA ILE A 472 -14.33 5.21 30.94
C ILE A 472 -15.24 4.47 29.96
N GLU A 473 -15.60 5.13 28.86
CA GLU A 473 -16.54 4.57 27.88
C GLU A 473 -15.95 3.39 27.11
N VAL A 474 -14.65 3.43 26.77
CA VAL A 474 -13.91 2.29 26.19
C VAL A 474 -14.05 1.06 27.09
N PHE A 475 -13.88 1.22 28.41
CA PHE A 475 -14.04 0.12 29.36
C PHE A 475 -15.50 -0.35 29.44
N GLN A 476 -16.46 0.57 29.58
CA GLN A 476 -17.88 0.22 29.71
C GLN A 476 -18.42 -0.51 28.48
N CYS A 477 -18.04 -0.09 27.27
CA CYS A 477 -18.42 -0.74 26.01
C CYS A 477 -17.92 -2.18 25.90
N ALA A 478 -16.77 -2.48 26.50
CA ALA A 478 -16.11 -3.77 26.37
C ALA A 478 -16.42 -4.72 27.54
N ALA A 479 -16.65 -4.20 28.74
CA ALA A 479 -16.65 -4.96 30.00
C ALA A 479 -17.55 -6.20 30.00
N SER A 480 -18.82 -6.06 29.59
CA SER A 480 -19.79 -7.17 29.63
C SER A 480 -19.40 -8.31 28.67
N SER A 481 -19.03 -7.97 27.45
CA SER A 481 -18.66 -8.94 26.40
C SER A 481 -17.29 -9.56 26.67
N LEU A 482 -16.35 -8.80 27.24
CA LEU A 482 -15.05 -9.33 27.68
C LEU A 482 -15.22 -10.32 28.81
N LEU A 483 -15.98 -9.97 29.85
CA LEU A 483 -16.22 -10.85 30.98
C LEU A 483 -16.87 -12.15 30.51
N HIS A 484 -17.89 -12.05 29.66
CA HIS A 484 -18.55 -13.24 29.10
C HIS A 484 -17.58 -14.13 28.31
N GLY A 485 -16.77 -13.54 27.42
CA GLY A 485 -15.79 -14.28 26.62
C GLY A 485 -14.72 -14.96 27.47
N LEU A 486 -14.13 -14.23 28.43
CA LEU A 486 -13.10 -14.75 29.33
C LEU A 486 -13.64 -15.84 30.26
N VAL A 487 -14.83 -15.64 30.84
CA VAL A 487 -15.48 -16.66 31.69
C VAL A 487 -15.73 -17.93 30.89
N GLN A 488 -16.22 -17.82 29.66
CA GLN A 488 -16.48 -19.02 28.85
C GLN A 488 -15.20 -19.79 28.52
N LEU A 489 -14.12 -19.07 28.19
CA LEU A 489 -12.81 -19.69 27.93
C LEU A 489 -12.23 -20.35 29.19
N LEU A 490 -12.42 -19.75 30.37
CA LEU A 490 -12.03 -20.34 31.65
C LEU A 490 -12.84 -21.60 31.96
N VAL A 491 -14.16 -21.58 31.77
CA VAL A 491 -15.03 -22.75 31.97
C VAL A 491 -14.59 -23.90 31.03
N SER A 492 -14.28 -23.61 29.77
CA SER A 492 -13.75 -24.61 28.82
C SER A 492 -12.33 -25.12 29.13
N ARG A 493 -11.64 -24.54 30.13
CA ARG A 493 -10.34 -25.04 30.58
C ARG A 493 -10.47 -25.94 31.81
N TYR A 494 -11.55 -25.79 32.58
CA TYR A 494 -11.73 -26.44 33.89
C TYR A 494 -12.91 -27.41 33.95
N CYS A 495 -13.78 -27.50 32.94
CA CYS A 495 -14.84 -28.51 32.88
C CYS A 495 -14.31 -29.91 32.51
N ASN A 496 -13.58 -30.51 33.45
CA ASN A 496 -13.70 -31.95 33.72
C ASN A 496 -14.75 -32.10 34.82
N PHE A 497 -15.93 -32.62 34.50
CA PHE A 497 -16.82 -33.18 35.51
C PHE A 497 -17.19 -34.59 35.10
#